data_AF-A0A7X6BM18-F1
#
_entry.id   AF-A0A7X6BM18-F1
#
_cell.length_a   1.000
_cell.length_b   1.000
_cell.length_c   1.000
_cell.angle_alpha   90.00
_cell.angle_beta   90.00
_cell.angle_gamma   90.00
#
_symmetry.space_group_name_H-M   'P 1'
#
loop_
_entity.id
_entity.type
_entity.pdbx_description
1 polymer ?
#
loop_
_entity_poly.entity_id
_entity_poly.type
_entity_poly.pdbx_seq_one_letter_code
_entity_poly.pdbx_strand_id
1 'polypeptide(L)'
;MQRQLVFTKQRYILAFLFFLLGVSFGLPVGGHSWTAKIFLPLLTSVFIVFFDNQVYYITFDYFRKMMIFFAASSVLLSVLLLFLPANALPYFEMEPVSAAHLNKHIIYRVYGFILSYDTIIFDIGGFHFLRTTGPMTEPGHFGILLGLTLSMEKLLYAKRTPILVICGCMTFSTAFFVILVILEVYNMFIIRKFHWKWYVCAVVILLAFLILADSVLLNAVWEYSIGRNFGVEEVNILDGRTNNTALFIYDKFLKSSFPLLLWGHGTFALEVNENVVLSDYREFLYDSGFIGLLLVCLTFYVIFMKVRVRYLCLFLPIIIIIFLHRAWMFWYCYLYILLIVGFGAYTYKANCGKNSILKN
;
A
#
# COMPACT_ATOMS: atom_id res chain seq x y z
N MET A 1 31.90 17.32 3.73
CA MET A 1 30.58 16.76 3.40
C MET A 1 30.60 16.39 1.92
N GLN A 2 31.19 15.25 1.53
CA GLN A 2 31.53 14.98 0.13
C GLN A 2 31.35 13.49 -0.22
N ARG A 3 30.18 13.19 -0.80
CA ARG A 3 29.85 12.24 -1.87
C ARG A 3 28.32 12.07 -1.88
N GLN A 4 27.62 12.89 -2.68
CA GLN A 4 26.15 12.88 -2.73
C GLN A 4 25.59 11.73 -3.59
N LEU A 5 26.37 11.23 -4.54
CA LEU A 5 25.99 10.16 -5.46
C LEU A 5 26.95 8.97 -5.35
N VAL A 6 26.38 7.77 -5.37
CA VAL A 6 27.11 6.50 -5.29
C VAL A 6 26.73 5.64 -6.50
N PHE A 7 27.75 5.28 -7.27
CA PHE A 7 27.63 4.51 -8.51
C PHE A 7 28.08 3.07 -8.25
N THR A 8 27.16 2.12 -8.39
CA THR A 8 27.45 0.68 -8.27
C THR A 8 26.72 -0.08 -9.37
N LYS A 9 27.21 -1.27 -9.74
CA LYS A 9 26.57 -2.13 -10.75
C LYS A 9 25.06 -2.32 -10.48
N GLN A 10 24.69 -2.58 -9.22
CA GLN A 10 23.30 -2.74 -8.81
C GLN A 10 22.46 -1.47 -9.07
N ARG A 11 23.01 -0.29 -8.75
CA ARG A 11 22.32 1.00 -8.95
C ARG A 11 22.16 1.35 -10.43
N TYR A 12 23.14 1.04 -11.27
CA TYR A 12 23.00 1.17 -12.72
C TYR A 12 21.91 0.24 -13.28
N ILE A 13 21.85 -1.02 -12.82
CA ILE A 13 20.80 -1.95 -13.24
C ILE A 13 19.42 -1.43 -12.80
N LEU A 14 19.28 -0.94 -11.55
CA LEU A 14 18.02 -0.35 -11.08
C LEU A 14 17.61 0.88 -11.88
N ALA A 15 18.55 1.78 -12.17
CA ALA A 15 18.30 2.96 -12.99
C ALA A 15 17.81 2.57 -14.40
N PHE A 16 18.46 1.57 -15.01
CA PHE A 16 18.03 1.03 -16.31
C PHE A 16 16.65 0.37 -16.23
N LEU A 17 16.36 -0.41 -15.19
CA LEU A 17 15.05 -1.02 -15.01
C LEU A 17 13.94 0.01 -14.77
N PHE A 18 14.20 1.09 -14.02
CA PHE A 18 13.22 2.18 -13.88
C PHE A 18 12.97 2.92 -15.19
N PHE A 19 14.00 3.10 -16.02
CA PHE A 19 13.82 3.63 -17.36
C PHE A 19 12.95 2.71 -18.22
N LEU A 20 13.22 1.39 -18.21
CA LEU A 20 12.41 0.41 -18.95
C LEU A 20 10.97 0.33 -18.44
N LEU A 21 10.74 0.38 -17.12
CA LEU A 21 9.40 0.47 -16.54
C LEU A 21 8.70 1.76 -17.00
N GLY A 22 9.40 2.88 -17.00
CA GLY A 22 8.89 4.16 -17.51
C GLY A 22 8.44 4.04 -18.97
N VAL A 23 9.27 3.44 -19.82
CA VAL A 23 8.93 3.17 -21.22
C VAL A 23 7.73 2.22 -21.32
N SER A 24 7.73 1.13 -20.56
CA SER A 24 6.70 0.09 -20.63
C SER A 24 5.33 0.54 -20.14
N PHE A 25 5.26 1.37 -19.09
CA PHE A 25 3.99 1.83 -18.51
C PHE A 25 3.57 3.20 -19.03
N GLY A 26 4.55 4.05 -19.35
CA GLY A 26 4.31 5.45 -19.68
C GLY A 26 4.16 5.72 -21.16
N LEU A 27 4.88 5.00 -22.03
CA LEU A 27 4.85 5.23 -23.47
C LEU A 27 3.81 4.35 -24.18
N PRO A 28 3.22 4.84 -25.29
CA PRO A 28 2.18 4.14 -26.01
C PRO A 28 2.73 3.00 -26.89
N VAL A 29 3.57 2.14 -26.33
CA VAL A 29 4.10 0.96 -27.02
C VAL A 29 2.94 -0.03 -27.14
N GLY A 30 2.35 -0.14 -28.34
CA GLY A 30 1.18 -1.01 -28.60
C GLY A 30 -0.14 -0.30 -28.93
N GLY A 31 -0.16 1.04 -29.10
CA GLY A 31 -1.35 1.79 -29.54
C GLY A 31 -2.10 2.53 -28.42
N HIS A 32 -1.42 2.81 -27.31
CA HIS A 32 -2.02 3.32 -26.07
C HIS A 32 -2.01 4.85 -25.96
N SER A 33 -2.63 5.41 -24.92
CA SER A 33 -2.48 6.83 -24.55
C SER A 33 -1.22 7.01 -23.70
N TRP A 34 -0.47 8.08 -23.96
CA TRP A 34 0.71 8.44 -23.16
C TRP A 34 0.29 8.94 -21.77
N THR A 35 0.88 8.40 -20.71
CA THR A 35 0.56 8.81 -19.33
C THR A 35 1.78 9.45 -18.65
N ALA A 36 1.91 10.78 -18.80
CA ALA A 36 2.95 11.55 -18.11
C ALA A 36 2.96 11.33 -16.58
N LYS A 37 1.78 11.04 -16.01
CA LYS A 37 1.55 10.70 -14.60
C LYS A 37 2.39 9.51 -14.11
N ILE A 38 2.70 8.53 -14.96
CA ILE A 38 3.52 7.36 -14.59
C ILE A 38 4.96 7.52 -15.08
N PHE A 39 5.14 8.02 -16.31
CA PHE A 39 6.47 8.17 -16.91
C PHE A 39 7.38 9.09 -16.08
N LEU A 40 6.91 10.28 -15.69
CA LEU A 40 7.74 11.28 -15.02
C LEU A 40 8.24 10.82 -13.64
N PRO A 41 7.40 10.21 -12.77
CA PRO A 41 7.90 9.66 -11.50
C PRO A 41 8.90 8.51 -11.66
N LEU A 42 8.72 7.63 -12.65
CA LEU A 42 9.67 6.54 -12.94
C LEU A 42 10.99 7.08 -13.50
N LEU A 43 10.93 8.08 -14.38
CA LEU A 43 12.11 8.79 -14.87
C LEU A 43 12.86 9.49 -13.74
N THR A 44 12.14 10.13 -12.80
CA THR A 44 12.75 10.75 -11.62
C THR A 44 13.43 9.71 -10.73
N SER A 45 12.86 8.50 -10.64
CA SER A 45 13.41 7.39 -9.87
C SER A 45 14.78 6.92 -10.37
N VAL A 46 15.07 7.09 -11.67
CA VAL A 46 16.40 6.83 -12.27
C VAL A 46 17.49 7.60 -11.53
N PHE A 47 17.23 8.86 -11.16
CA PHE A 47 18.19 9.71 -10.45
C PHE A 47 18.23 9.39 -8.96
N ILE A 48 17.07 9.14 -8.33
CA ILE A 48 16.97 8.87 -6.90
C ILE A 48 17.84 7.68 -6.47
N VAL A 49 17.91 6.63 -7.30
CA VAL A 49 18.69 5.41 -7.03
C VAL A 49 20.17 5.67 -6.76
N PHE A 50 20.71 6.78 -7.27
CA PHE A 50 22.12 7.13 -7.09
C PHE A 50 22.42 7.87 -5.80
N PHE A 51 21.43 8.30 -4.99
CA PHE A 51 21.72 8.99 -3.73
C PHE A 51 22.42 8.11 -2.70
N ASP A 52 23.32 8.70 -1.92
CA ASP A 52 23.98 7.98 -0.83
C ASP A 52 22.97 7.45 0.22
N ASN A 53 23.33 6.35 0.89
CA ASN A 53 22.52 5.73 1.93
C ASN A 53 22.27 6.67 3.13
N GLN A 54 23.14 7.66 3.38
CA GLN A 54 22.86 8.71 4.36
C GLN A 54 21.62 9.54 3.97
N VAL A 55 21.51 9.89 2.68
CA VAL A 55 20.34 10.62 2.16
C VAL A 55 19.09 9.78 2.34
N TYR A 56 19.14 8.49 1.99
CA TYR A 56 18.03 7.57 2.22
C TYR A 56 17.62 7.47 3.69
N TYR A 57 18.59 7.44 4.62
CA TYR A 57 18.28 7.45 6.05
C TYR A 57 17.53 8.71 6.49
N ILE A 58 17.99 9.89 6.04
CA ILE A 58 17.35 11.18 6.33
C ILE A 58 15.95 11.23 5.70
N THR A 59 15.83 10.84 4.43
CA THR A 59 14.55 10.79 3.71
C THR A 59 13.54 9.88 4.41
N PHE A 60 13.95 8.70 4.87
CA PHE A 60 13.07 7.80 5.61
C PHE A 60 12.60 8.41 6.93
N ASP A 61 13.48 9.11 7.66
CA ASP A 61 13.09 9.75 8.92
C ASP A 61 12.05 10.86 8.71
N TYR A 62 12.20 11.67 7.67
CA TYR A 62 11.18 12.65 7.27
C TYR A 62 9.87 12.00 6.85
N PHE A 63 9.93 10.98 5.98
CA PHE A 63 8.75 10.23 5.54
C PHE A 63 8.01 9.62 6.74
N ARG A 64 8.73 9.00 7.67
CA ARG A 64 8.17 8.46 8.91
C ARG A 64 7.46 9.53 9.74
N LYS A 65 8.08 10.69 9.93
CA LYS A 65 7.46 11.81 10.67
C LYS A 65 6.19 12.31 9.98
N MET A 66 6.18 12.40 8.65
CA MET A 66 4.99 12.72 7.88
C MET A 66 3.89 11.68 8.06
N MET A 67 4.21 10.38 7.99
CA MET A 67 3.25 9.30 8.21
C MET A 67 2.65 9.35 9.62
N ILE A 68 3.46 9.67 10.63
CA ILE A 68 2.99 9.87 12.02
C ILE A 68 2.04 11.05 12.12
N PHE A 69 2.38 12.18 11.49
CA PHE A 69 1.51 13.36 11.43
C PHE A 69 0.15 13.01 10.80
N PHE A 70 0.15 12.42 9.60
CA PHE A 70 -1.09 12.04 8.94
C PHE A 70 -1.90 11.00 9.73
N ALA A 71 -1.23 10.03 10.36
CA ALA A 71 -1.90 9.05 11.20
C ALA A 71 -2.56 9.69 12.43
N ALA A 72 -1.84 10.56 13.14
CA ALA A 72 -2.36 11.27 14.30
C ALA A 72 -3.54 12.17 13.94
N SER A 73 -3.43 12.95 12.85
CA SER A 73 -4.51 13.80 12.35
C SER A 73 -5.75 13.00 11.93
N SER A 74 -5.56 11.85 11.26
CA SER A 74 -6.68 10.99 10.86
C SER A 74 -7.41 10.39 12.06
N VAL A 75 -6.64 9.92 13.05
CA VAL A 75 -7.21 9.37 14.30
C VAL A 75 -7.96 10.47 15.05
N LEU A 76 -7.37 11.65 15.19
CA LEU A 76 -8.02 12.80 15.84
C LEU A 76 -9.33 13.17 15.14
N LEU A 77 -9.32 13.31 13.82
CA LEU A 77 -10.52 13.62 13.04
C LEU A 77 -11.61 12.56 13.25
N SER A 78 -11.24 11.28 13.20
CA SER A 78 -12.20 10.18 13.36
C SER A 78 -12.79 10.15 14.77
N VAL A 79 -11.98 10.46 15.80
CA VAL A 79 -12.45 10.58 17.19
C VAL A 79 -13.35 11.80 17.36
N LEU A 80 -13.04 12.94 16.75
CA LEU A 80 -13.88 14.14 16.81
C LEU A 80 -15.24 13.91 16.15
N LEU A 81 -15.25 13.30 14.96
CA LEU A 81 -16.48 12.98 14.23
C LEU A 81 -17.33 11.92 14.91
N LEU A 82 -16.75 11.13 15.83
CA LEU A 82 -17.54 10.21 16.67
C LEU A 82 -18.54 10.97 17.55
N PHE A 83 -18.17 12.15 18.05
CA PHE A 83 -18.97 12.91 19.02
C PHE A 83 -19.64 14.14 18.41
N LEU A 84 -19.37 14.44 17.15
CA LEU A 84 -19.86 15.63 16.47
C LEU A 84 -20.74 15.26 15.28
N PRO A 85 -21.75 16.07 14.94
CA PRO A 85 -22.49 15.92 13.69
C PRO A 85 -21.53 15.93 12.48
N ALA A 86 -21.87 15.20 11.41
CA ALA A 86 -21.03 15.08 10.21
C ALA A 86 -20.61 16.43 9.58
N ASN A 87 -21.43 17.48 9.77
CA ASN A 87 -21.21 18.84 9.24
C ASN A 87 -20.63 19.83 10.28
N ALA A 88 -20.27 19.37 11.47
CA ALA A 88 -19.78 20.27 12.53
C ALA A 88 -18.35 20.77 12.29
N LEU A 89 -17.57 20.03 11.48
CA LEU A 89 -16.20 20.42 11.12
C LEU A 89 -16.18 21.00 9.70
N PRO A 90 -15.44 22.09 9.46
CA PRO A 90 -15.31 22.65 8.13
C PRO A 90 -14.58 21.67 7.19
N TYR A 91 -15.12 21.47 6.00
CA TYR A 91 -14.52 20.68 4.94
C TYR A 91 -14.63 21.40 3.59
N PHE A 92 -13.75 21.01 2.66
CA PHE A 92 -13.86 21.36 1.25
C PHE A 92 -14.38 20.15 0.47
N GLU A 93 -15.38 20.35 -0.38
CA GLU A 93 -15.85 19.29 -1.27
C GLU A 93 -15.05 19.27 -2.56
N MET A 94 -14.66 18.08 -2.98
CA MET A 94 -13.93 17.83 -4.21
C MET A 94 -14.58 16.71 -4.99
N GLU A 95 -14.56 16.80 -6.32
CA GLU A 95 -14.95 15.69 -7.16
C GLU A 95 -13.98 14.50 -7.00
N PRO A 96 -14.49 13.26 -7.04
CA PRO A 96 -13.66 12.09 -6.89
C PRO A 96 -12.67 11.96 -8.05
N VAL A 97 -11.46 11.50 -7.75
CA VAL A 97 -10.40 11.32 -8.77
C VAL A 97 -10.38 9.89 -9.33
N SER A 98 -10.96 8.90 -8.63
CA SER A 98 -11.03 7.52 -9.12
C SER A 98 -12.33 7.27 -9.88
N ALA A 99 -12.23 6.59 -11.03
CA ALA A 99 -13.39 6.18 -11.81
C ALA A 99 -14.40 5.40 -10.95
N ALA A 100 -13.92 4.47 -10.11
CA ALA A 100 -14.76 3.69 -9.22
C ALA A 100 -15.59 4.52 -8.22
N HIS A 101 -15.11 5.70 -7.81
CA HIS A 101 -15.86 6.60 -6.94
C HIS A 101 -16.77 7.56 -7.72
N LEU A 102 -16.33 7.98 -8.91
CA LEU A 102 -17.12 8.78 -9.84
C LEU A 102 -18.42 8.03 -10.24
N ASN A 103 -18.30 6.73 -10.52
CA ASN A 103 -19.41 5.84 -10.87
C ASN A 103 -20.43 5.64 -9.74
N LYS A 104 -20.03 5.94 -8.50
CA LYS A 104 -20.88 5.82 -7.31
C LYS A 104 -21.42 7.18 -6.84
N HIS A 105 -21.20 8.25 -7.61
CA HIS A 105 -21.56 9.63 -7.24
C HIS A 105 -21.04 10.02 -5.85
N ILE A 106 -19.84 9.55 -5.49
CA ILE A 106 -19.24 9.81 -4.19
C ILE A 106 -18.62 11.20 -4.19
N ILE A 107 -18.92 12.01 -3.17
CA ILE A 107 -18.30 13.32 -2.96
C ILE A 107 -17.13 13.17 -1.99
N TYR A 108 -15.97 13.73 -2.33
CA TYR A 108 -14.84 13.81 -1.41
C TYR A 108 -14.97 15.01 -0.49
N ARG A 109 -14.84 14.79 0.82
CA ARG A 109 -14.76 15.82 1.85
C ARG A 109 -13.33 15.91 2.39
N VAL A 110 -12.67 17.04 2.18
CA VAL A 110 -11.29 17.29 2.63
C VAL A 110 -11.33 18.07 3.94
N TYR A 111 -10.88 17.44 5.03
CA TYR A 111 -10.69 18.05 6.34
C TYR A 111 -9.21 18.41 6.53
N GLY A 112 -8.83 19.61 6.09
CA GLY A 112 -7.44 20.05 6.07
C GLY A 112 -6.58 19.22 5.11
N PHE A 113 -5.86 18.22 5.63
CA PHE A 113 -5.02 17.31 4.85
C PHE A 113 -5.56 15.87 4.81
N ILE A 114 -6.72 15.62 5.41
CA ILE A 114 -7.32 14.29 5.52
C ILE A 114 -8.51 14.22 4.57
N LEU A 115 -8.52 13.21 3.70
CA LEU A 115 -9.60 12.98 2.75
C LEU A 115 -10.67 12.11 3.40
N SER A 116 -11.94 12.41 3.20
CA SER A 116 -13.06 11.59 3.64
C SER A 116 -14.13 11.52 2.54
N TYR A 117 -15.07 10.59 2.63
CA TYR A 117 -16.23 10.51 1.74
C TYR A 117 -17.36 9.68 2.35
N ASP A 118 -18.58 9.82 1.83
CA ASP A 118 -19.78 9.31 2.52
C ASP A 118 -19.74 7.80 2.77
N THR A 119 -19.19 7.00 1.86
CA THR A 119 -19.13 5.53 2.01
C THR A 119 -18.08 5.05 3.01
N ILE A 120 -17.32 5.95 3.64
CA ILE A 120 -16.36 5.62 4.70
C ILE A 120 -16.78 6.16 6.08
N ILE A 121 -17.95 6.81 6.16
CA ILE A 121 -18.59 7.20 7.42
C ILE A 121 -19.61 6.11 7.76
N PHE A 122 -19.39 5.43 8.88
CA PHE A 122 -20.30 4.42 9.40
C PHE A 122 -21.20 5.06 10.44
N ASP A 123 -22.51 4.86 10.32
CA ASP A 123 -23.43 5.12 11.42
C ASP A 123 -23.58 3.83 12.24
N ILE A 124 -23.03 3.83 13.45
CA ILE A 124 -23.10 2.69 14.34
C ILE A 124 -23.75 3.12 15.65
N GLY A 125 -25.02 2.74 15.82
CA GLY A 125 -25.78 3.03 17.04
C GLY A 125 -25.93 4.53 17.34
N GLY A 126 -26.00 5.37 16.30
CA GLY A 126 -26.09 6.84 16.42
C GLY A 126 -24.75 7.56 16.51
N PHE A 127 -23.62 6.84 16.43
CA PHE A 127 -22.28 7.42 16.35
C PHE A 127 -21.74 7.35 14.92
N HIS A 128 -21.20 8.46 14.42
CA HIS A 128 -20.56 8.52 13.10
C HIS A 128 -19.08 8.15 13.20
N PHE A 129 -18.73 6.93 12.80
CA PHE A 129 -17.35 6.47 12.77
C PHE A 129 -16.73 6.69 11.39
N LEU A 130 -15.66 7.50 11.31
CA LEU A 130 -14.90 7.67 10.08
C LEU A 130 -13.79 6.62 9.97
N ARG A 131 -13.81 5.83 8.89
CA ARG A 131 -12.68 4.98 8.51
C ARG A 131 -11.51 5.83 8.03
N THR A 132 -10.32 5.59 8.57
CA THR A 132 -9.14 6.41 8.27
C THR A 132 -8.57 6.13 6.88
N THR A 133 -8.26 7.19 6.16
CA THR A 133 -7.67 7.20 4.80
C THR A 133 -6.42 8.08 4.73
N GLY A 134 -6.20 8.93 5.73
CA GLY A 134 -5.12 9.90 5.70
C GLY A 134 -5.23 10.84 4.50
N PRO A 135 -4.11 11.13 3.82
CA PRO A 135 -4.11 11.93 2.60
C PRO A 135 -4.46 11.13 1.34
N MET A 136 -4.84 9.84 1.48
CA MET A 136 -5.04 8.95 0.34
C MET A 136 -6.50 8.89 -0.08
N THR A 137 -6.73 8.59 -1.36
CA THR A 137 -8.06 8.39 -1.95
C THR A 137 -8.78 7.14 -1.46
N GLU A 138 -8.04 6.17 -0.91
CA GLU A 138 -8.60 4.91 -0.44
C GLU A 138 -7.97 4.45 0.89
N PRO A 139 -8.79 3.96 1.84
CA PRO A 139 -8.29 3.45 3.12
C PRO A 139 -7.32 2.27 2.95
N GLY A 140 -7.56 1.43 1.94
CA GLY A 140 -6.72 0.27 1.65
C GLY A 140 -5.30 0.66 1.26
N HIS A 141 -5.16 1.71 0.44
CA HIS A 141 -3.88 2.27 0.02
C HIS A 141 -3.11 2.82 1.22
N PHE A 142 -3.76 3.63 2.06
CA PHE A 142 -3.14 4.17 3.26
C PHE A 142 -2.72 3.08 4.24
N GLY A 143 -3.55 2.05 4.44
CA GLY A 143 -3.22 0.87 5.23
C GLY A 143 -1.94 0.17 4.75
N ILE A 144 -1.77 -0.04 3.45
CA ILE A 144 -0.53 -0.65 2.91
C ILE A 144 0.69 0.21 3.22
N LEU A 145 0.60 1.54 3.03
CA LEU A 145 1.70 2.46 3.34
C LEU A 145 2.05 2.46 4.83
N LEU A 146 1.07 2.45 5.72
CA LEU A 146 1.27 2.33 7.16
C LEU A 146 1.95 0.99 7.52
N GLY A 147 1.49 -0.12 6.94
CA GLY A 147 2.06 -1.45 7.15
C GLY A 147 3.51 -1.57 6.68
N LEU A 148 3.84 -1.02 5.51
CA LEU A 148 5.22 -0.95 5.00
C LEU A 148 6.10 -0.06 5.88
N THR A 149 5.59 1.09 6.33
CA THR A 149 6.29 1.99 7.24
C THR A 149 6.61 1.31 8.56
N LEU A 150 5.64 0.63 9.17
CA LEU A 150 5.83 -0.16 10.40
C LEU A 150 6.86 -1.29 10.23
N SER A 151 6.83 -1.96 9.09
CA SER A 151 7.80 -3.01 8.75
C SER A 151 9.23 -2.44 8.66
N MET A 152 9.39 -1.26 8.08
CA MET A 152 10.67 -0.55 8.01
C MET A 152 11.11 0.02 9.36
N GLU A 153 10.21 0.57 10.17
CA GLU A 153 10.51 1.00 11.54
C GLU A 153 11.05 -0.15 12.38
N LYS A 154 10.44 -1.34 12.23
CA LYS A 154 10.89 -2.53 12.94
C LYS A 154 12.31 -2.91 12.56
N LEU A 155 12.63 -2.81 11.26
CA LEU A 155 13.95 -3.12 10.73
C LEU A 155 15.02 -2.09 11.15
N LEU A 156 14.66 -0.81 11.18
CA LEU A 156 15.58 0.29 11.51
C LEU A 156 15.74 0.54 13.01
N TYR A 157 14.64 0.57 13.77
CA TYR A 157 14.63 1.03 15.16
C TYR A 157 14.28 -0.06 16.16
N ALA A 158 13.98 -1.28 15.71
CA ALA A 158 13.48 -2.41 16.53
C ALA A 158 12.18 -2.11 17.32
N LYS A 159 11.59 -0.93 17.11
CA LYS A 159 10.36 -0.42 17.73
C LYS A 159 9.32 -0.18 16.65
N ARG A 160 8.07 -0.02 17.09
CA ARG A 160 6.93 0.37 16.25
C ARG A 160 6.28 1.58 16.88
N THR A 161 5.85 2.52 16.05
CA THR A 161 5.13 3.69 16.54
C THR A 161 3.65 3.32 16.76
N PRO A 162 3.11 3.40 18.00
CA PRO A 162 1.75 2.93 18.31
C PRO A 162 0.65 3.64 17.49
N ILE A 163 0.79 4.94 17.23
CA ILE A 163 -0.24 5.69 16.48
C ILE A 163 -0.38 5.18 15.03
N LEU A 164 0.68 4.66 14.41
CA LEU A 164 0.61 4.06 13.08
C LEU A 164 -0.17 2.74 13.11
N VAL A 165 -0.06 1.97 14.20
CA VAL A 165 -0.81 0.72 14.39
C VAL A 165 -2.30 1.03 14.60
N ILE A 166 -2.60 1.97 15.51
CA ILE A 166 -3.98 2.40 15.80
C ILE A 166 -4.65 2.92 14.53
N CYS A 167 -3.99 3.87 13.85
CA CYS A 167 -4.51 4.43 12.61
C CYS A 167 -4.68 3.36 11.54
N GLY A 168 -3.72 2.44 11.41
CA GLY A 168 -3.80 1.31 10.48
C GLY A 168 -5.00 0.40 10.75
N CYS A 169 -5.30 0.08 12.01
CA CYS A 169 -6.49 -0.68 12.38
C CYS A 169 -7.78 0.08 12.04
N MET A 170 -7.81 1.40 12.29
CA MET A 170 -8.95 2.26 11.93
C MET A 170 -9.15 2.42 10.42
N THR A 171 -8.18 1.99 9.59
CA THR A 171 -8.39 1.90 8.15
C THR A 171 -9.28 0.72 7.75
N PHE A 172 -9.64 -0.21 8.65
CA PHE A 172 -10.40 -1.44 8.34
C PHE A 172 -9.95 -2.14 7.04
N SER A 173 -8.64 -2.08 6.75
CA SER A 173 -8.05 -2.60 5.52
C SER A 173 -7.61 -4.03 5.74
N THR A 174 -8.17 -4.96 4.98
CA THR A 174 -7.73 -6.36 4.98
C THR A 174 -6.24 -6.47 4.68
N ALA A 175 -5.74 -5.69 3.71
CA ALA A 175 -4.31 -5.65 3.39
C ALA A 175 -3.46 -5.21 4.59
N PHE A 176 -3.90 -4.20 5.36
CA PHE A 176 -3.19 -3.78 6.57
C PHE A 176 -3.17 -4.90 7.63
N PHE A 177 -4.31 -5.52 7.91
CA PHE A 177 -4.38 -6.60 8.89
C PHE A 177 -3.49 -7.78 8.50
N VAL A 178 -3.48 -8.18 7.23
CA VAL A 178 -2.60 -9.25 6.76
C VAL A 178 -1.14 -8.86 6.87
N ILE A 179 -0.76 -7.62 6.53
CA ILE A 179 0.62 -7.13 6.74
C ILE A 179 1.01 -7.16 8.22
N LEU A 180 0.10 -6.77 9.12
CA LEU A 180 0.33 -6.81 10.56
C LEU A 180 0.54 -8.24 11.05
N VAL A 181 -0.29 -9.20 10.59
CA VAL A 181 -0.13 -10.63 10.88
C VAL A 181 1.22 -11.15 10.38
N ILE A 182 1.62 -10.83 9.15
CA ILE A 182 2.93 -11.20 8.61
C ILE A 182 4.06 -10.64 9.49
N LEU A 183 3.92 -9.39 9.93
CA LEU A 183 4.92 -8.75 10.79
C LEU A 183 5.01 -9.43 12.17
N GLU A 184 3.90 -9.93 12.73
CA GLU A 184 3.91 -10.71 13.98
C GLU A 184 4.44 -12.13 13.82
N VAL A 185 4.04 -12.84 12.76
CA VAL A 185 4.58 -14.16 12.40
C VAL A 185 6.09 -14.05 12.20
N TYR A 186 6.55 -13.02 11.50
CA TYR A 186 7.97 -12.71 11.34
C TYR A 186 8.68 -12.50 12.69
N ASN A 187 8.07 -11.76 13.62
CA ASN A 187 8.65 -11.57 14.95
C ASN A 187 8.74 -12.88 15.75
N MET A 188 7.70 -13.70 15.67
CA MET A 188 7.59 -14.95 16.41
C MET A 188 8.62 -15.98 15.92
N PHE A 189 8.66 -16.23 14.62
CA PHE A 189 9.46 -17.33 14.06
C PHE A 189 10.87 -16.91 13.62
N ILE A 190 11.05 -15.70 13.10
CA ILE A 190 12.34 -15.27 12.55
C ILE A 190 13.16 -14.46 13.56
N ILE A 191 12.55 -13.46 14.21
CA ILE A 191 13.24 -12.67 15.25
C ILE A 191 13.26 -13.42 16.60
N ARG A 192 12.36 -14.40 16.80
CA ARG A 192 12.18 -15.13 18.06
C ARG A 192 11.88 -14.22 19.26
N LYS A 193 11.11 -13.14 19.01
CA LYS A 193 10.61 -12.22 20.05
C LYS A 193 9.10 -12.36 20.15
N PHE A 194 8.67 -13.27 21.01
CA PHE A 194 7.25 -13.51 21.28
C PHE A 194 6.83 -12.77 22.56
N HIS A 195 5.96 -11.77 22.41
CA HIS A 195 5.42 -11.02 23.53
C HIS A 195 4.01 -11.50 23.89
N TRP A 196 3.90 -12.72 24.43
CA TRP A 196 2.63 -13.40 24.75
C TRP A 196 1.60 -12.52 25.48
N LYS A 197 2.04 -11.64 26.38
CA LYS A 197 1.19 -10.72 27.16
C LYS A 197 0.35 -9.79 26.26
N TRP A 198 0.92 -9.29 25.17
CA TRP A 198 0.19 -8.43 24.22
C TRP A 198 -0.89 -9.22 23.47
N TYR A 199 -0.61 -10.47 23.09
CA TYR A 199 -1.58 -11.32 22.43
C TYR A 199 -2.74 -11.69 23.36
N VAL A 200 -2.45 -12.02 24.61
CA VAL A 200 -3.48 -12.27 25.62
C VAL A 200 -4.33 -11.02 25.84
N CYS A 201 -3.71 -9.84 25.97
CA CYS A 201 -4.43 -8.59 26.09
C CYS A 201 -5.33 -8.31 24.88
N ALA A 202 -4.83 -8.53 23.65
CA ALA A 202 -5.63 -8.38 22.44
C ALA A 202 -6.81 -9.35 22.37
N VAL A 203 -6.61 -10.62 22.75
CA VAL A 203 -7.68 -11.63 22.82
C VAL A 203 -8.72 -11.25 23.87
N VAL A 204 -8.30 -10.78 25.05
CA VAL A 204 -9.21 -10.32 26.10
C VAL A 204 -10.01 -9.11 25.64
N ILE A 205 -9.38 -8.13 24.99
CA ILE A 205 -10.08 -6.96 24.43
C ILE A 205 -11.08 -7.40 23.34
N LEU A 206 -10.69 -8.34 22.47
CA LEU A 206 -11.58 -8.87 21.44
C LEU A 206 -12.78 -9.61 22.06
N LEU A 207 -12.55 -10.46 23.06
CA LEU A 207 -13.62 -11.17 23.77
C LEU A 207 -14.54 -10.19 24.49
N ALA A 208 -13.99 -9.20 25.19
CA ALA A 208 -14.76 -8.14 25.82
C ALA A 208 -15.60 -7.38 24.79
N PHE A 209 -15.03 -7.04 23.64
CA PHE A 209 -15.75 -6.41 22.55
C PHE A 209 -16.88 -7.29 22.01
N LEU A 210 -16.62 -8.58 21.75
CA LEU A 210 -17.62 -9.53 21.25
C LEU A 210 -18.79 -9.74 22.23
N ILE A 211 -18.54 -9.63 23.54
CA ILE A 211 -19.56 -9.79 24.58
C ILE A 211 -20.34 -8.49 24.82
N LEU A 212 -19.66 -7.34 24.78
CA LEU A 212 -20.23 -6.03 25.13
C LEU A 212 -20.84 -5.29 23.94
N ALA A 213 -20.43 -5.59 22.72
CA ALA A 213 -20.96 -4.97 21.52
C ALA A 213 -22.34 -5.55 21.17
N ASP A 214 -23.28 -4.69 20.83
CA ASP A 214 -24.56 -5.11 20.28
C ASP A 214 -24.36 -5.77 18.89
N SER A 215 -25.28 -6.69 18.56
CA SER A 215 -25.42 -7.37 17.28
C SER A 215 -25.33 -6.45 16.06
N VAL A 216 -25.88 -5.23 16.13
CA VAL A 216 -25.78 -4.24 15.05
C VAL A 216 -24.32 -3.80 14.81
N LEU A 217 -23.60 -3.48 15.89
CA LEU A 217 -22.19 -3.10 15.84
C LEU A 217 -21.31 -4.27 15.37
N LEU A 218 -21.59 -5.48 15.83
CA LEU A 218 -20.88 -6.69 15.42
C LEU A 218 -21.06 -6.99 13.92
N ASN A 219 -22.29 -6.91 13.42
CA ASN A 219 -22.59 -7.12 12.00
C ASN A 219 -21.93 -6.05 11.12
N ALA A 220 -21.97 -4.78 11.54
CA ALA A 220 -21.29 -3.69 10.83
C ALA A 220 -19.77 -3.93 10.77
N VAL A 221 -19.13 -4.24 11.91
CA VAL A 221 -17.68 -4.53 11.94
C VAL A 221 -17.35 -5.73 11.06
N TRP A 222 -18.15 -6.80 11.11
CA TRP A 222 -17.98 -7.97 10.25
C TRP A 222 -18.07 -7.60 8.77
N GLU A 223 -19.15 -6.94 8.34
CA GLU A 223 -19.40 -6.58 6.95
C GLU A 223 -18.28 -5.68 6.39
N TYR A 224 -17.86 -4.66 7.14
CA TYR A 224 -16.84 -3.71 6.66
C TYR A 224 -15.42 -4.25 6.71
N SER A 225 -15.10 -5.10 7.69
CA SER A 225 -13.74 -5.66 7.84
C SER A 225 -13.51 -6.88 6.95
N ILE A 226 -14.46 -7.82 6.96
CA ILE A 226 -14.32 -9.17 6.41
C ILE A 226 -15.39 -9.42 5.34
N GLY A 227 -16.68 -9.26 5.69
CA GLY A 227 -17.83 -9.65 4.89
C GLY A 227 -17.84 -9.10 3.46
N ARG A 228 -17.41 -7.85 3.23
CA ARG A 228 -17.27 -7.27 1.88
C ARG A 228 -16.31 -8.02 0.95
N ASN A 229 -15.44 -8.88 1.49
CA ASN A 229 -14.50 -9.69 0.70
C ASN A 229 -14.95 -11.14 0.55
N PHE A 230 -15.96 -11.58 1.31
CA PHE A 230 -16.54 -12.91 1.26
C PHE A 230 -17.98 -12.74 0.78
N GLY A 231 -18.17 -12.77 -0.53
CA GLY A 231 -19.52 -12.80 -1.13
C GLY A 231 -20.34 -13.96 -0.54
N VAL A 232 -21.66 -13.85 -0.63
CA VAL A 232 -22.64 -14.74 0.04
C VAL A 232 -22.64 -16.18 -0.50
N GLU A 233 -21.74 -16.58 -1.39
CA GLU A 233 -21.64 -17.94 -1.92
C GLU A 233 -20.17 -18.36 -2.12
N GLU A 234 -19.93 -19.66 -2.37
CA GLU A 234 -18.65 -20.37 -2.59
C GLU A 234 -17.82 -19.85 -3.79
N VAL A 235 -17.78 -18.54 -4.02
CA VAL A 235 -17.01 -17.86 -5.04
C VAL A 235 -15.60 -17.63 -4.51
N ASN A 236 -14.61 -17.93 -5.35
CA ASN A 236 -13.20 -17.68 -5.07
C ASN A 236 -13.00 -16.24 -4.54
N ILE A 237 -12.20 -16.04 -3.48
CA ILE A 237 -12.12 -14.77 -2.72
C ILE A 237 -11.78 -13.56 -3.62
N LEU A 238 -11.01 -13.77 -4.69
CA LEU A 238 -10.68 -12.74 -5.67
C LEU A 238 -11.82 -12.45 -6.66
N ASP A 239 -12.62 -13.47 -6.99
CA ASP A 239 -13.78 -13.34 -7.89
C ASP A 239 -14.93 -12.64 -7.18
N GLY A 240 -15.11 -12.86 -5.87
CA GLY A 240 -16.10 -12.14 -5.06
C GLY A 240 -15.86 -10.62 -4.96
N ARG A 241 -14.67 -10.14 -5.37
CA ARG A 241 -14.30 -8.71 -5.41
C ARG A 241 -14.33 -8.10 -6.81
N THR A 242 -14.63 -8.92 -7.81
CA THR A 242 -14.57 -8.59 -9.22
C THR A 242 -15.97 -8.72 -9.80
N ASN A 243 -16.35 -7.87 -10.76
CA ASN A 243 -17.64 -8.02 -11.43
C ASN A 243 -17.55 -8.97 -12.64
N ASN A 244 -18.69 -9.59 -13.00
CA ASN A 244 -18.73 -10.56 -14.11
C ASN A 244 -18.21 -9.98 -15.44
N THR A 245 -18.42 -8.67 -15.67
CA THR A 245 -17.90 -7.96 -16.84
C THR A 245 -16.37 -7.99 -16.89
N ALA A 246 -15.69 -7.72 -15.78
CA ALA A 246 -14.24 -7.79 -15.70
C ALA A 246 -13.71 -9.20 -15.95
N LEU A 247 -14.37 -10.23 -15.41
CA LEU A 247 -14.00 -11.63 -15.63
C LEU A 247 -14.13 -12.01 -17.11
N PHE A 248 -15.21 -11.60 -17.76
CA PHE A 248 -15.42 -11.83 -19.18
C PHE A 248 -14.36 -11.14 -20.06
N ILE A 249 -14.04 -9.87 -19.75
CA ILE A 249 -12.99 -9.12 -20.47
C ILE A 249 -11.63 -9.81 -20.31
N TYR A 250 -11.30 -10.26 -19.09
CA TYR A 250 -10.05 -10.94 -18.83
C TYR A 250 -9.96 -12.30 -19.54
N ASP A 251 -11.02 -13.10 -19.56
CA ASP A 251 -11.06 -14.37 -20.31
C ASP A 251 -10.85 -14.14 -21.83
N LYS A 252 -11.45 -13.08 -22.38
CA LYS A 252 -11.23 -12.69 -23.78
C LYS A 252 -9.76 -12.26 -24.02
N PHE A 253 -9.16 -11.56 -23.07
CA PHE A 253 -7.74 -11.19 -23.13
C PHE A 253 -6.84 -12.42 -23.14
N LEU A 254 -7.09 -13.43 -22.32
CA LEU A 254 -6.31 -14.67 -22.32
C LEU A 254 -6.33 -15.42 -23.66
N LYS A 255 -7.41 -15.25 -24.44
CA LYS A 255 -7.59 -15.83 -25.78
C LYS A 255 -7.11 -14.91 -26.90
N SER A 256 -6.53 -13.76 -26.57
CA SER A 256 -6.09 -12.77 -27.55
C SER A 256 -4.75 -13.14 -28.21
N SER A 257 -4.33 -12.32 -29.18
CA SER A 257 -3.07 -12.52 -29.89
C SER A 257 -1.86 -12.48 -28.95
N PHE A 258 -0.82 -13.25 -29.25
CA PHE A 258 0.42 -13.29 -28.47
C PHE A 258 1.06 -11.91 -28.22
N PRO A 259 1.13 -10.98 -29.21
CA PRO A 259 1.64 -9.63 -28.95
C PRO A 259 0.84 -8.87 -27.88
N LEU A 260 -0.49 -9.02 -27.88
CA LEU A 260 -1.37 -8.37 -26.90
C LEU A 260 -1.16 -8.96 -25.50
N LEU A 261 -0.97 -10.28 -25.37
CA LEU A 261 -0.61 -10.91 -24.10
C LEU A 261 0.73 -10.40 -23.56
N LEU A 262 1.71 -10.14 -24.43
CA LEU A 262 3.03 -9.65 -24.03
C LEU A 262 3.01 -8.19 -23.55
N TRP A 263 2.32 -7.30 -24.28
CA TRP A 263 2.35 -5.86 -24.06
C TRP A 263 1.18 -5.32 -23.24
N GLY A 264 0.06 -6.05 -23.19
CA GLY A 264 -1.19 -5.58 -22.59
C GLY A 264 -1.89 -4.51 -23.44
N HIS A 265 -2.93 -3.91 -22.86
CA HIS A 265 -3.77 -2.86 -23.45
C HIS A 265 -3.37 -1.44 -23.01
N GLY A 266 -2.23 -1.29 -22.35
CA GLY A 266 -1.75 -0.03 -21.81
C GLY A 266 -2.21 0.21 -20.39
N THR A 267 -1.43 0.98 -19.64
CA THR A 267 -1.74 1.27 -18.24
C THR A 267 -3.01 2.11 -18.12
N PHE A 268 -3.88 1.72 -17.19
CA PHE A 268 -5.20 2.31 -16.94
C PHE A 268 -6.21 2.09 -18.07
N ALA A 269 -6.02 1.08 -18.93
CA ALA A 269 -6.95 0.79 -20.01
C ALA A 269 -8.36 0.42 -19.48
N LEU A 270 -8.42 -0.24 -18.32
CA LEU A 270 -9.68 -0.58 -17.67
C LEU A 270 -10.28 0.57 -16.85
N GLU A 271 -9.50 1.57 -16.42
CA GLU A 271 -10.03 2.71 -15.65
C GLU A 271 -11.04 3.55 -16.46
N VAL A 272 -10.94 3.52 -17.80
CA VAL A 272 -11.86 4.26 -18.70
C VAL A 272 -13.23 3.58 -18.78
N ASN A 273 -13.34 2.30 -18.42
CA ASN A 273 -14.60 1.57 -18.47
C ASN A 273 -15.28 1.56 -17.10
N GLU A 274 -16.27 2.44 -16.94
CA GLU A 274 -17.01 2.62 -15.69
C GLU A 274 -17.71 1.34 -15.18
N ASN A 275 -17.95 0.38 -16.08
CA ASN A 275 -18.62 -0.88 -15.77
C ASN A 275 -17.66 -2.00 -15.37
N VAL A 276 -16.38 -1.74 -15.14
CA VAL A 276 -15.37 -2.76 -14.81
C VAL A 276 -14.79 -2.48 -13.43
N VAL A 277 -14.84 -3.49 -12.55
CA VAL A 277 -14.21 -3.45 -11.23
C VAL A 277 -13.20 -4.59 -11.15
N LEU A 278 -11.93 -4.26 -11.36
CA LEU A 278 -10.80 -5.18 -11.28
C LEU A 278 -9.63 -4.42 -10.66
N SER A 279 -9.04 -4.95 -9.58
CA SER A 279 -7.94 -4.27 -8.88
C SER A 279 -6.75 -5.18 -8.52
N ASP A 280 -6.79 -6.42 -9.00
CA ASP A 280 -5.83 -7.48 -8.68
C ASP A 280 -4.86 -7.72 -9.85
N TYR A 281 -4.04 -8.77 -9.73
CA TYR A 281 -3.03 -9.12 -10.72
C TYR A 281 -3.56 -9.22 -12.16
N ARG A 282 -4.86 -9.52 -12.34
CA ARG A 282 -5.49 -9.63 -13.66
C ARG A 282 -5.58 -8.27 -14.35
N GLU A 283 -5.87 -7.21 -13.59
CA GLU A 283 -5.84 -5.83 -14.08
C GLU A 283 -4.44 -5.49 -14.58
N PHE A 284 -3.43 -5.79 -13.76
CA PHE A 284 -2.05 -5.52 -14.12
C PHE A 284 -1.60 -6.28 -15.38
N LEU A 285 -1.97 -7.55 -15.51
CA LEU A 285 -1.66 -8.33 -16.71
C LEU A 285 -2.41 -7.84 -17.94
N TYR A 286 -3.68 -7.49 -17.80
CA TYR A 286 -4.49 -6.96 -18.89
C TYR A 286 -3.91 -5.65 -19.43
N ASP A 287 -3.49 -4.76 -18.54
CA ASP A 287 -2.97 -3.43 -18.86
C ASP A 287 -1.50 -3.47 -19.32
N SER A 288 -0.62 -4.19 -18.60
CA SER A 288 0.84 -4.12 -18.79
C SER A 288 1.47 -5.38 -19.39
N GLY A 289 0.69 -6.43 -19.60
CA GLY A 289 1.13 -7.70 -20.17
C GLY A 289 2.21 -8.42 -19.36
N PHE A 290 2.72 -9.51 -19.92
CA PHE A 290 3.78 -10.30 -19.30
C PHE A 290 5.15 -9.58 -19.29
N ILE A 291 5.40 -8.65 -20.23
CA ILE A 291 6.63 -7.84 -20.22
C ILE A 291 6.66 -6.90 -19.01
N GLY A 292 5.55 -6.22 -18.72
CA GLY A 292 5.42 -5.39 -17.53
C GLY A 292 5.66 -6.20 -16.26
N LEU A 293 5.07 -7.40 -16.16
CA LEU A 293 5.27 -8.29 -15.02
C LEU A 293 6.74 -8.72 -14.87
N LEU A 294 7.40 -9.08 -15.98
CA LEU A 294 8.80 -9.45 -15.98
C LEU A 294 9.68 -8.30 -15.47
N LEU A 295 9.46 -7.07 -15.95
CA LEU A 295 10.21 -5.89 -15.52
C LEU A 295 10.02 -5.60 -14.03
N VAL A 296 8.80 -5.75 -13.51
CA VAL A 296 8.50 -5.63 -12.08
C VAL A 296 9.27 -6.69 -11.28
N CYS A 297 9.20 -7.96 -11.68
CA CYS A 297 9.91 -9.06 -11.04
C CYS A 297 11.43 -8.84 -11.03
N LEU A 298 12.01 -8.42 -12.16
CA LEU A 298 13.44 -8.08 -12.26
C LEU A 298 13.80 -6.90 -11.35
N THR A 299 12.94 -5.88 -11.27
CA THR A 299 13.18 -4.72 -10.41
C THR A 299 13.21 -5.12 -8.93
N PHE A 300 12.22 -5.87 -8.45
CA PHE A 300 12.24 -6.37 -7.07
C PHE A 300 13.42 -7.32 -6.82
N TYR A 301 13.76 -8.19 -7.76
CA TYR A 301 14.94 -9.05 -7.65
C TYR A 301 16.21 -8.22 -7.40
N VAL A 302 16.42 -7.14 -8.17
CA VAL A 302 17.60 -6.28 -8.00
C VAL A 302 17.53 -5.45 -6.71
N ILE A 303 16.36 -4.98 -6.27
CA ILE A 303 16.17 -4.33 -4.96
C ILE A 303 16.59 -5.29 -3.84
N PHE A 304 16.21 -6.56 -3.94
CA PHE A 304 16.43 -7.59 -2.92
C PHE A 304 17.80 -8.28 -2.97
N MET A 305 18.57 -8.13 -4.05
CA MET A 305 19.83 -8.86 -4.30
C MET A 305 20.86 -8.80 -3.15
N LYS A 306 20.88 -7.70 -2.37
CA LYS A 306 21.81 -7.52 -1.23
C LYS A 306 21.11 -7.49 0.13
N VAL A 307 19.83 -7.81 0.16
CA VAL A 307 19.03 -7.85 1.38
C VAL A 307 19.18 -9.22 2.02
N ARG A 308 19.38 -9.26 3.35
CA ARG A 308 19.49 -10.52 4.08
C ARG A 308 18.19 -11.32 3.96
N VAL A 309 18.27 -12.63 3.76
CA VAL A 309 17.13 -13.54 3.58
C VAL A 309 16.03 -13.35 4.64
N ARG A 310 16.41 -13.15 5.91
CA ARG A 310 15.44 -12.86 6.98
C ARG A 310 14.50 -11.70 6.65
N TYR A 311 14.98 -10.65 5.99
CA TYR A 311 14.15 -9.50 5.61
C TYR A 311 13.33 -9.79 4.35
N LEU A 312 13.78 -10.67 3.47
CA LEU A 312 12.99 -11.15 2.35
C LEU A 312 11.74 -11.90 2.85
N CYS A 313 11.86 -12.70 3.91
CA CYS A 313 10.72 -13.38 4.54
C CYS A 313 9.65 -12.41 5.07
N LEU A 314 9.99 -11.14 5.34
CA LEU A 314 9.04 -10.11 5.75
C LEU A 314 8.43 -9.40 4.53
N PHE A 315 9.25 -8.90 3.62
CA PHE A 315 8.77 -8.02 2.54
C PHE A 315 8.21 -8.78 1.34
N LEU A 316 8.71 -9.97 1.01
CA LEU A 316 8.24 -10.73 -0.16
C LEU A 316 6.75 -11.10 -0.05
N PRO A 317 6.26 -11.63 1.09
CA PRO A 317 4.82 -11.91 1.24
C PRO A 317 3.97 -10.64 1.14
N ILE A 318 4.44 -9.52 1.68
CA ILE A 318 3.74 -8.22 1.59
C ILE A 318 3.60 -7.80 0.12
N ILE A 319 4.68 -7.87 -0.67
CA ILE A 319 4.64 -7.53 -2.09
C ILE A 319 3.68 -8.45 -2.86
N ILE A 320 3.67 -9.75 -2.57
CA ILE A 320 2.73 -10.71 -3.18
C ILE A 320 1.28 -10.32 -2.87
N ILE A 321 0.98 -9.98 -1.61
CA ILE A 321 -0.38 -9.57 -1.22
C ILE A 321 -0.82 -8.28 -1.91
N ILE A 322 0.10 -7.30 -2.04
CA ILE A 322 -0.19 -6.07 -2.79
C ILE A 322 -0.49 -6.44 -4.24
N PHE A 323 0.25 -7.37 -4.84
CA PHE A 323 0.01 -7.80 -6.23
C PHE A 323 -1.33 -8.53 -6.38
N LEU A 324 -1.73 -9.32 -5.38
CA LEU A 324 -3.00 -10.05 -5.40
C LEU A 324 -4.23 -9.18 -5.13
N HIS A 325 -4.10 -8.04 -4.43
CA HIS A 325 -5.26 -7.23 -4.02
C HIS A 325 -5.29 -5.80 -4.58
N ARG A 326 -4.13 -5.26 -4.98
CA ARG A 326 -3.89 -3.85 -5.33
C ARG A 326 -2.78 -3.74 -6.38
N ALA A 327 -2.91 -4.48 -7.48
CA ALA A 327 -1.83 -4.59 -8.47
C ALA A 327 -1.51 -3.26 -9.17
N TRP A 328 -2.50 -2.35 -9.28
CA TRP A 328 -2.29 -1.01 -9.80
C TRP A 328 -1.18 -0.22 -9.07
N MET A 329 -0.90 -0.53 -7.80
CA MET A 329 0.16 0.14 -7.03
C MET A 329 1.56 -0.07 -7.62
N PHE A 330 1.74 -1.12 -8.44
CA PHE A 330 3.01 -1.43 -9.09
C PHE A 330 3.34 -0.50 -10.26
N TRP A 331 2.38 0.27 -10.78
CA TRP A 331 2.67 1.31 -11.76
C TRP A 331 3.31 2.55 -11.12
N TYR A 332 3.14 2.72 -9.80
CA TYR A 332 3.63 3.89 -9.09
C TYR A 332 5.01 3.66 -8.48
N CYS A 333 5.90 4.65 -8.63
CA CYS A 333 7.29 4.53 -8.17
C CYS A 333 7.43 4.41 -6.64
N TYR A 334 6.47 4.92 -5.86
CA TYR A 334 6.58 4.98 -4.40
C TYR A 334 6.76 3.60 -3.76
N LEU A 335 6.18 2.54 -4.34
CA LEU A 335 6.28 1.18 -3.80
C LEU A 335 7.73 0.69 -3.85
N TYR A 336 8.42 0.93 -4.96
CA TYR A 336 9.82 0.58 -5.16
C TYR A 336 10.76 1.47 -4.36
N ILE A 337 10.53 2.79 -4.43
CA ILE A 337 11.38 3.79 -3.76
C ILE A 337 11.34 3.61 -2.24
N LEU A 338 10.18 3.31 -1.64
CA LEU A 338 10.09 3.08 -0.20
C LEU A 338 10.97 1.91 0.25
N LEU A 339 11.03 0.83 -0.53
CA LEU A 339 11.94 -0.30 -0.22
C LEU A 339 13.41 0.07 -0.40
N ILE A 340 13.75 0.76 -1.49
CA ILE A 340 15.13 1.20 -1.76
C ILE A 340 15.63 2.12 -0.65
N VAL A 341 14.82 3.11 -0.28
CA VAL A 341 15.09 4.05 0.79
C VAL A 341 15.20 3.32 2.14
N GLY A 342 14.28 2.40 2.44
CA GLY A 342 14.29 1.64 3.70
C GLY A 342 15.53 0.73 3.86
N PHE A 343 15.89 -0.05 2.83
CA PHE A 343 17.08 -0.89 2.87
C PHE A 343 18.39 -0.09 2.82
N GLY A 344 18.40 1.03 2.09
CA GLY A 344 19.51 1.98 2.10
C GLY A 344 19.74 2.58 3.48
N ALA A 345 18.68 3.09 4.11
CA ALA A 345 18.69 3.62 5.46
C ALA A 345 19.22 2.61 6.48
N TYR A 346 18.83 1.33 6.35
CA TYR A 346 19.30 0.26 7.23
C TYR A 346 20.78 -0.01 7.06
N THR A 347 21.24 -0.06 5.82
CA THR A 347 22.65 -0.26 5.50
C THR A 347 23.50 0.86 6.09
N TYR A 348 23.06 2.11 5.98
CA TYR A 348 23.72 3.26 6.61
C TYR A 348 23.81 3.10 8.13
N LYS A 349 22.66 2.86 8.80
CA LYS A 349 22.61 2.71 10.25
C LYS A 349 23.47 1.57 10.77
N ALA A 350 23.48 0.43 10.08
CA ALA A 350 24.31 -0.72 10.43
C ALA A 350 25.81 -0.42 10.32
N ASN A 351 26.22 0.38 9.33
CA ASN A 351 27.62 0.77 9.15
C ASN A 351 28.07 1.83 10.18
N CYS A 352 27.23 2.80 10.53
CA CYS A 352 27.52 3.76 11.61
C CYS A 352 27.77 3.04 12.95
N GLY A 353 26.95 2.04 13.28
CA GLY A 353 27.11 1.25 14.49
C GLY A 353 28.38 0.38 14.54
N LYS A 354 28.94 -0.01 13.38
CA LYS A 354 30.24 -0.73 13.33
C LYS A 354 31.42 0.21 13.53
N ASN A 355 31.36 1.42 12.98
CA ASN A 355 32.44 2.40 13.10
C ASN A 355 32.56 2.99 14.52
N SER A 356 31.50 2.96 15.33
CA SER A 356 31.56 3.32 16.75
C SER A 356 32.20 2.24 17.63
N ILE A 357 32.14 0.97 17.23
CA ILE A 357 32.73 -0.15 17.99
C ILE A 357 34.24 -0.25 17.72
N LEU A 358 34.71 0.15 16.53
CA LEU A 358 36.13 0.18 16.17
C LEU A 358 36.88 1.43 16.71
N LYS A 359 36.18 2.35 17.38
CA LYS A 359 36.74 3.58 17.97
C LYS A 359 36.80 3.56 19.50
N ASN A 360 36.34 2.49 20.13
CA ASN A 360 36.53 2.16 21.54
C ASN A 360 37.42 0.93 21.64
#